data_AF-A0A212SHS9-F1
#
_entry.id   AF-A0A212SHS9-F1
#
_cell.length_a   1.000
_cell.length_b   1.000
_cell.length_c   1.000
_cell.angle_alpha   90.00
_cell.angle_beta   90.00
_cell.angle_gamma   90.00
#
_symmetry.space_group_name_H-M   'P 1'
#
loop_
_entity.id
_entity.type
_entity.pdbx_description
1 polymer ?
#
loop_
_entity_poly.entity_id
_entity_poly.type
_entity_poly.pdbx_seq_one_letter_code
_entity_poly.pdbx_strand_id
1 'polypeptide(L)' 'DALVDLSGVQLIVAAQAFARREGKALRLARPAGGNLRRVLERAGFLANPAPDAARFWLHAEQA' A
#
# COMPACT_ATOMS: atom_id res chain seq x y z
N ASP A 1 -3.31 -8.35 15.50
CA ASP A 1 -3.54 -7.67 14.22
C ASP A 1 -3.81 -6.21 14.53
N ALA A 2 -3.10 -5.26 13.93
CA ALA A 2 -3.35 -3.85 14.19
C ALA A 2 -4.66 -3.45 13.50
N LEU A 3 -5.53 -2.69 14.18
CA LEU A 3 -6.72 -2.09 13.60
C LEU A 3 -6.27 -1.01 12.59
N VAL A 4 -5.95 -1.44 11.39
CA VAL A 4 -5.76 -0.56 10.23
C VAL A 4 -7.14 -0.23 9.69
N ASP A 5 -7.41 1.06 9.57
CA ASP A 5 -8.56 1.64 8.90
C ASP A 5 -8.10 2.45 7.68
N LEU A 6 -9.03 3.16 7.04
CA LEU A 6 -8.71 3.98 5.87
C LEU A 6 -7.68 5.07 6.18
N SER A 7 -7.71 5.66 7.37
CA SER A 7 -6.75 6.69 7.79
C SER A 7 -5.34 6.11 7.94
N GLY A 8 -5.22 4.87 8.43
CA GLY A 8 -3.96 4.13 8.43
C GLY A 8 -3.40 3.91 7.02
N VAL A 9 -4.26 3.55 6.05
CA VAL A 9 -3.86 3.42 4.64
C VAL A 9 -3.39 4.77 4.07
N GLN A 10 -4.13 5.84 4.33
CA GLN A 10 -3.78 7.20 3.87
C GLN A 10 -2.44 7.67 4.43
N LEU A 11 -2.14 7.38 5.70
CA LEU A 11 -0.85 7.69 6.32
C LEU A 11 0.31 6.98 5.62
N ILE A 12 0.16 5.70 5.28
CA ILE A 12 1.17 4.94 4.55
C ILE A 12 1.40 5.55 3.15
N VAL A 13 0.33 5.92 2.44
CA VAL A 13 0.42 6.57 1.11
C VAL A 13 1.13 7.92 1.22
N ALA A 14 0.79 8.74 2.22
CA ALA A 14 1.43 10.03 2.45
C ALA A 14 2.93 9.87 2.77
N ALA A 15 3.29 8.90 3.62
CA ALA A 15 4.68 8.58 3.94
C ALA A 15 5.46 8.10 2.72
N GLN A 16 4.85 7.25 1.87
CA GLN A 16 5.45 6.81 0.61
C GLN A 16 5.69 7.99 -0.34
N ALA A 17 4.71 8.87 -0.51
CA ALA A 17 4.82 10.05 -1.36
C ALA A 17 5.89 11.03 -0.84
N PHE A 18 5.95 11.25 0.46
CA PHE A 18 6.98 12.06 1.11
C PHE A 18 8.38 11.47 0.86
N ALA A 19 8.57 10.17 1.09
CA ALA A 19 9.85 9.52 0.83
C ALA A 19 10.29 9.70 -0.63
N ARG A 20 9.38 9.52 -1.61
CA ARG A 20 9.67 9.73 -3.03
C ARG A 20 10.11 11.17 -3.33
N ARG A 21 9.45 12.16 -2.74
CA ARG A 21 9.81 13.59 -2.88
C ARG A 21 11.20 13.90 -2.33
N GLU A 22 11.60 13.22 -1.27
CA GLU A 22 12.93 13.32 -0.65
C GLU A 22 13.99 12.45 -1.32
N GLY A 23 13.69 11.83 -2.48
CA GLY A 23 14.62 10.93 -3.18
C GLY A 23 14.87 9.60 -2.45
N LYS A 24 14.00 9.23 -1.51
CA LYS A 24 14.06 7.99 -0.72
C LYS A 24 12.99 6.99 -1.18
N ALA A 25 13.18 5.73 -0.83
CA ALA A 25 12.20 4.68 -1.06
C ALA A 25 11.62 4.18 0.26
N LEU A 26 10.30 4.17 0.36
CA LEU A 26 9.54 3.48 1.41
C LEU A 26 8.83 2.29 0.78
N ARG A 27 8.96 1.12 1.40
CA ARG A 27 8.36 -0.15 0.96
C ARG A 27 7.82 -0.91 2.17
N LEU A 28 6.79 -1.73 1.96
CA LEU A 28 6.34 -2.66 2.97
C LEU A 28 7.36 -3.80 3.11
N ALA A 29 7.64 -4.23 4.35
CA ALA A 29 8.55 -5.35 4.59
C ALA A 29 7.94 -6.70 4.15
N ARG A 30 6.61 -6.79 4.13
CA ARG A 30 5.82 -7.93 3.66
C ARG A 30 4.61 -7.42 2.87
N PRO A 31 4.09 -8.18 1.90
CA PRO A 31 2.90 -7.78 1.17
C PRO A 31 1.73 -7.57 2.15
N ALA A 32 0.79 -6.70 1.76
CA ALA A 32 -0.41 -6.44 2.51
C ALA A 32 -1.22 -7.73 2.71
N GLY A 33 -1.37 -8.14 3.97
CA GLY A 33 -2.15 -9.29 4.39
C GLY A 33 -3.19 -8.91 5.44
N GLY A 34 -3.97 -9.91 5.89
CA GLY A 34 -4.88 -9.77 7.02
C GLY A 34 -5.85 -8.58 6.90
N ASN A 35 -5.93 -7.78 7.96
CA ASN A 35 -6.84 -6.63 8.01
C ASN A 35 -6.48 -5.52 7.00
N LEU A 36 -5.18 -5.24 6.79
CA LEU A 36 -4.72 -4.24 5.82
C LEU A 36 -5.21 -4.57 4.41
N ARG A 37 -5.10 -5.84 3.98
CA ARG A 37 -5.61 -6.28 2.67
C ARG A 37 -7.12 -6.06 2.55
N ARG A 38 -7.89 -6.44 3.57
CA ARG A 38 -9.36 -6.26 3.56
C ARG A 38 -9.77 -4.79 3.45
N VAL A 39 -9.04 -3.89 4.12
CA VAL A 39 -9.31 -2.45 3.98
C VAL A 39 -8.96 -1.95 2.58
N LEU A 40 -7.83 -2.36 2.01
CA LEU A 40 -7.45 -2.00 0.63
C LEU A 40 -8.47 -2.49 -0.40
N GLU A 41 -9.00 -3.72 -0.24
CA GLU A 41 -10.05 -4.27 -1.10
C GLU A 41 -11.35 -3.46 -0.99
N ARG A 42 -11.83 -3.21 0.23
CA ARG A 42 -13.08 -2.45 0.47
C ARG A 42 -12.99 -0.99 0.04
N ALA A 43 -11.81 -0.39 0.15
CA ALA A 43 -11.55 0.98 -0.29
C ALA A 43 -11.26 1.08 -1.80
N GLY A 44 -11.28 -0.02 -2.54
CA GLY A 44 -11.09 -0.04 -3.99
C GLY A 44 -9.64 0.08 -4.47
N PHE A 45 -8.65 0.06 -3.57
CA PHE A 45 -7.22 0.19 -3.91
C PHE A 45 -6.70 -0.98 -4.74
N LEU A 46 -7.34 -2.15 -4.67
CA LEU A 46 -6.92 -3.38 -5.38
C LEU A 46 -7.83 -3.76 -6.56
N ALA A 47 -8.88 -3.01 -6.85
CA ALA A 47 -9.86 -3.39 -7.90
C ALA A 47 -9.30 -3.22 -9.34
N ASN A 48 -8.45 -2.20 -9.55
CA ASN A 48 -7.68 -2.00 -10.78
C ASN A 48 -6.43 -1.17 -10.46
N PRO A 49 -5.47 -1.72 -9.70
CA PRO A 49 -4.35 -0.94 -9.20
C PRO A 49 -3.43 -0.53 -10.35
N ALA A 50 -2.97 0.72 -10.34
CA ALA A 50 -1.81 1.09 -11.14
C ALA A 50 -0.64 0.13 -10.82
N PRO A 51 0.22 -0.23 -11.81
CA PRO A 51 1.29 -1.21 -11.61
C PRO A 51 2.18 -0.91 -10.38
N ASP A 52 2.46 0.36 -10.14
CA ASP A 52 3.20 0.84 -8.98
C ASP A 52 2.50 0.55 -7.64
N ALA A 53 1.18 0.70 -7.60
CA ALA A 53 0.38 0.43 -6.42
C ALA A 53 0.30 -1.08 -6.16
N ALA A 54 0.12 -1.89 -7.21
CA ALA A 54 0.15 -3.35 -7.12
C ALA A 54 1.50 -3.85 -6.61
N ARG A 55 2.61 -3.31 -7.13
CA ARG A 55 3.96 -3.65 -6.66
C ARG A 55 4.19 -3.25 -5.21
N PHE A 56 3.69 -2.09 -4.79
CA PHE A 56 3.87 -1.62 -3.42
C PHE A 56 3.06 -2.44 -2.42
N TRP A 57 1.77 -2.67 -2.67
CA TRP A 57 0.88 -3.34 -1.72
C TRP A 57 0.99 -4.86 -1.77
N LEU A 58 1.12 -5.44 -2.96
CA LEU A 58 1.04 -6.89 -3.15
C LEU A 58 2.39 -7.54 -3.45
N HIS A 59 3.43 -6.73 -3.64
CA HIS A 59 4.74 -7.19 -4.13
C HIS A 59 4.60 -7.98 -5.44
N ALA A 60 3.63 -7.62 -6.28
CA ALA A 60 3.46 -8.26 -7.59
C ALA A 60 4.72 -8.04 -8.43
N GLU A 61 5.30 -9.15 -8.92
CA GLU A 61 6.37 -9.11 -9.92
C GLU A 61 5.80 -8.67 -11.28
N GLN A 62 6.63 -7.98 -12.07
CA GLN A 62 6.28 -7.65 -13.45
C GLN A 62 6.23 -8.98 -14.22
N ALA A 63 5.06 -9.38 -14.73
CA ALA A 63 4.95 -10.41 -15.76
C ALA A 63 5.29 -9.82 -17.12
#